data_AF-A0A917DLT9-F1
#
_entry.id   AF-A0A917DLT9-F1
#
_cell.length_a   1.000
_cell.length_b   1.000
_cell.length_c   1.000
_cell.angle_alpha   90.00
_cell.angle_beta   90.00
_cell.angle_gamma   90.00
#
_symmetry.space_group_name_H-M   'P 1'
#
loop_
_entity.id
_entity.type
_entity.pdbx_description
1 polymer ?
#
loop_
_entity_poly.entity_id
_entity_poly.type
_entity_poly.pdbx_seq_one_letter_code
_entity_poly.pdbx_strand_id
1 'polypeptide(L)'
;MARQVLAHARVGHDAATSRQRVRNAPRMDDFLREYWEKCSSAWKPSTQETATGYRRSHIDGAFPEAFVDSLTEGEVTKWFVAMTDKSGPGAANRCLEILRSALNNAEEWGYRVENTNPCYGIRQNRNNHRNRFLSDDEPARLGTVLAKARAGETEQSKPMPRRSCNSS
;
A
#
# COMPACT_ATOMS: atom_id res chain seq x y z
N MET A 1 3.01 -16.95 -29.69
CA MET A 1 4.24 -16.16 -29.42
C MET A 1 4.39 -16.00 -27.91
N ALA A 2 5.16 -16.88 -27.28
CA ALA A 2 5.45 -16.84 -25.84
C ALA A 2 6.61 -15.88 -25.56
N ARG A 3 6.58 -15.14 -24.44
CA ARG A 3 7.73 -14.36 -23.95
C ARG A 3 7.93 -14.57 -22.44
N GLN A 4 8.86 -15.48 -22.18
CA GLN A 4 9.90 -15.54 -21.13
C GLN A 4 9.55 -15.27 -19.65
N VAL A 5 9.63 -16.38 -18.92
CA VAL A 5 9.81 -16.55 -17.48
C VAL A 5 11.23 -16.09 -17.08
N LEU A 6 11.33 -15.19 -16.10
CA LEU A 6 12.52 -14.85 -15.32
C LEU A 6 12.27 -15.37 -13.89
N ALA A 7 13.19 -15.90 -13.09
CA ALA A 7 14.51 -16.47 -13.25
C ALA A 7 14.70 -17.32 -11.98
N HIS A 8 15.24 -18.54 -12.09
CA HIS A 8 15.56 -19.37 -10.94
C HIS A 8 16.88 -18.90 -10.31
N ALA A 9 16.82 -18.29 -9.13
CA ALA A 9 18.00 -18.14 -8.27
C ALA A 9 18.14 -19.40 -7.41
N ARG A 10 19.22 -20.14 -7.68
CA ARG A 10 19.65 -21.34 -6.97
C ARG A 10 20.78 -20.90 -6.04
N VAL A 11 20.53 -20.84 -4.73
CA VAL A 11 21.58 -20.66 -3.73
C VAL A 11 21.35 -21.66 -2.62
N GLY A 12 22.08 -22.77 -2.65
CA GLY A 12 22.38 -23.48 -1.43
C GLY A 12 23.51 -22.73 -0.73
N HIS A 13 23.35 -22.34 0.54
CA HIS A 13 24.46 -22.16 1.48
C HIS A 13 23.98 -22.01 2.93
N ASP A 14 24.42 -22.95 3.77
CA ASP A 14 24.71 -22.87 5.22
C ASP A 14 23.78 -22.09 6.16
N ALA A 15 22.92 -22.85 6.86
CA ALA A 15 22.03 -22.39 7.93
C ALA A 15 22.74 -21.73 9.14
N ALA A 16 24.07 -21.89 9.29
CA ALA A 16 24.84 -21.29 10.38
C ALA A 16 25.12 -19.79 10.14
N THR A 17 25.38 -19.40 8.89
CA THR A 17 25.63 -18.00 8.51
C THR A 17 24.34 -17.18 8.52
N SER A 18 23.21 -17.81 8.20
CA SER A 18 21.87 -17.19 8.28
C SER A 18 21.54 -16.72 9.71
N ARG A 19 21.92 -17.49 10.74
CA ARG A 19 21.63 -17.15 12.15
C ARG A 19 22.41 -15.94 12.67
N GLN A 20 23.61 -15.67 12.16
CA GLN A 20 24.42 -14.53 12.60
C GLN A 20 23.93 -13.19 12.00
N ARG A 21 23.40 -13.22 10.76
CA ARG A 21 22.88 -12.03 10.06
C ARG A 21 21.57 -11.51 10.66
N VAL A 22 20.70 -12.43 11.10
CA VAL A 22 19.41 -12.11 11.72
C VAL A 22 19.56 -11.27 12.99
N ARG A 23 20.65 -11.45 13.74
CA ARG A 23 20.86 -10.81 15.05
C ARG A 23 21.08 -9.28 15.01
N ASN A 24 21.27 -8.70 13.82
CA ASN A 24 21.44 -7.25 13.60
C ASN A 24 20.35 -6.67 12.68
N ALA A 25 19.18 -7.29 12.59
CA ALA A 25 18.10 -6.76 11.76
C ALA A 25 17.75 -5.32 12.19
N PRO A 26 17.61 -4.38 11.24
CA PRO A 26 17.22 -3.01 11.56
C PRO A 26 15.78 -2.95 12.11
N ARG A 27 15.44 -1.82 12.72
CA ARG A 27 14.04 -1.50 13.05
C ARG A 27 13.23 -1.39 11.76
N MET A 28 11.92 -1.67 11.85
CA MET A 28 11.03 -1.59 10.69
C MET A 28 11.08 -0.22 10.00
N ASP A 29 11.07 0.87 10.76
CA ASP A 29 11.08 2.23 10.20
C ASP A 29 12.39 2.54 9.44
N ASP A 30 13.53 2.11 9.97
CA ASP A 30 14.84 2.26 9.32
C ASP A 30 14.91 1.45 8.03
N PHE A 31 14.41 0.21 8.08
CA PHE A 31 14.33 -0.65 6.91
C PHE A 31 13.41 -0.08 5.83
N LEU A 32 12.23 0.41 6.18
CA LEU A 32 11.30 0.99 5.22
C LEU A 32 11.87 2.24 4.55
N ARG A 33 12.66 3.03 5.28
CA ARG A 33 13.42 4.15 4.70
C ARG A 33 14.44 3.66 3.68
N GLU A 34 15.29 2.71 4.06
CA GLU A 34 16.30 2.13 3.17
C GLU A 34 15.66 1.45 1.93
N TYR A 35 14.56 0.72 2.14
CA TYR A 35 13.79 0.09 1.08
C TYR A 35 13.29 1.10 0.04
N TRP A 36 12.73 2.22 0.49
CA TRP A 36 12.29 3.28 -0.42
C TRP A 36 13.47 3.91 -1.16
N GLU A 37 14.57 4.20 -0.49
CA GLU A 37 15.74 4.83 -1.11
C GLU A 37 16.31 3.95 -2.24
N LYS A 38 16.40 2.64 -2.01
CA LYS A 38 16.95 1.69 -2.99
C LYS A 38 15.98 1.30 -4.10
N CYS A 39 14.71 1.05 -3.77
CA CYS A 39 13.77 0.43 -4.72
C CYS A 39 12.89 1.45 -5.43
N SER A 40 12.61 2.62 -4.84
CA SER A 40 11.62 3.55 -5.41
C SER A 40 12.04 4.11 -6.77
N SER A 41 13.35 4.34 -6.97
CA SER A 41 13.91 4.88 -8.21
C SER A 41 13.63 4.03 -9.45
N ALA A 42 13.47 2.71 -9.27
CA ALA A 42 13.15 1.77 -10.35
C ALA A 42 11.65 1.75 -10.71
N TRP A 43 10.78 2.32 -9.88
CA TRP A 43 9.33 2.32 -10.11
C TRP A 43 8.90 3.47 -11.03
N LYS A 44 7.75 3.30 -11.70
CA LYS A 44 7.10 4.39 -12.44
C LYS A 44 6.76 5.56 -11.48
N PRO A 45 6.82 6.83 -11.93
CA PRO A 45 6.52 7.97 -11.07
C PRO A 45 5.17 7.90 -10.35
N SER A 46 4.11 7.48 -11.06
CA SER A 46 2.77 7.32 -10.47
C SER A 46 2.72 6.23 -9.38
N THR A 47 3.50 5.16 -9.56
CA THR A 47 3.64 4.10 -8.55
C THR A 47 4.39 4.62 -7.32
N GLN A 48 5.46 5.41 -7.52
CA GLN A 48 6.21 6.03 -6.43
C GLN A 48 5.32 6.95 -5.60
N GLU A 49 4.56 7.83 -6.26
CA GLU A 49 3.63 8.76 -5.60
C GLU A 49 2.59 8.01 -4.78
N THR A 50 1.91 7.05 -5.43
CA THR A 50 0.88 6.24 -4.77
C THR A 50 1.45 5.48 -3.57
N ALA A 51 2.55 4.74 -3.77
CA ALA A 51 3.16 3.94 -2.71
C ALA A 51 3.64 4.82 -1.54
N THR A 52 4.23 5.98 -1.84
CA THR A 52 4.69 6.93 -0.81
C THR A 52 3.52 7.51 -0.01
N GLY A 53 2.40 7.80 -0.67
CA GLY A 53 1.16 8.20 0.01
C GLY A 53 0.66 7.14 0.99
N TYR A 54 0.61 5.88 0.55
CA TYR A 54 0.23 4.75 1.43
C TYR A 54 1.23 4.54 2.57
N ARG A 55 2.53 4.61 2.28
CA ARG A 55 3.58 4.49 3.29
C ARG A 55 3.38 5.50 4.42
N ARG A 56 3.34 6.79 4.08
CA ARG A 56 3.22 7.88 5.06
C ARG A 56 1.93 7.84 5.87
N SER A 57 0.84 7.41 5.24
CA SER A 57 -0.48 7.45 5.87
C SER A 57 -0.77 6.23 6.75
N HIS A 58 -0.14 5.08 6.46
CA HIS A 58 -0.61 3.79 6.95
C HIS A 58 0.49 2.82 7.41
N ILE A 59 1.73 2.96 6.93
CA ILE A 59 2.81 2.00 7.19
C ILE A 59 3.86 2.59 8.12
N ASP A 60 4.25 3.85 7.91
CA ASP A 60 5.19 4.54 8.79
C ASP A 60 4.62 4.59 10.22
N GLY A 61 5.39 4.14 11.21
CA GLY A 61 4.96 4.09 12.60
C GLY A 61 3.90 3.03 12.92
N ALA A 62 3.56 2.14 11.98
CA ALA A 62 2.67 1.02 12.25
C ALA A 62 3.31 -0.03 13.17
N PHE A 63 4.64 -0.12 13.16
CA PHE A 63 5.42 -1.12 13.89
C PHE A 63 6.63 -0.48 14.61
N PRO A 64 6.41 0.44 15.56
CA PRO A 64 7.47 1.30 16.11
C PRO A 64 8.53 0.53 16.92
N GLU A 65 8.14 -0.58 17.54
CA GLU A 65 9.02 -1.42 18.36
C GLU A 65 9.45 -2.71 17.65
N ALA A 66 8.95 -2.96 16.44
CA ALA A 66 9.26 -4.19 15.74
C ALA A 66 10.57 -4.09 14.97
N PHE A 67 11.41 -5.11 15.15
CA PHE A 67 12.54 -5.38 14.26
C PHE A 67 12.05 -6.17 13.04
N VAL A 68 12.74 -5.99 11.92
CA VAL A 68 12.38 -6.65 10.66
C VAL A 68 12.39 -8.17 10.78
N ASP A 69 13.23 -8.78 11.61
CA ASP A 69 13.27 -10.23 11.85
C ASP A 69 12.18 -10.70 12.84
N SER A 70 11.91 -9.91 13.87
CA SER A 70 10.97 -10.25 14.94
C SER A 70 9.50 -10.14 14.53
N LEU A 71 9.20 -9.39 13.46
CA LEU A 71 7.82 -9.15 13.04
C LEU A 71 7.11 -10.48 12.73
N THR A 72 6.01 -10.71 13.46
CA THR A 72 5.22 -11.94 13.40
C THR A 72 3.98 -11.79 12.52
N GLU A 73 3.44 -12.91 12.04
CA GLU A 73 2.17 -12.94 11.30
C GLU A 73 1.01 -12.40 12.14
N GLY A 74 1.00 -12.66 13.45
CA GLY A 74 -0.03 -12.18 14.36
C GLY A 74 -0.06 -10.65 14.48
N GLU A 75 1.09 -9.99 14.50
CA GLU A 75 1.19 -8.52 14.52
C GLU A 75 0.71 -7.90 13.21
N VAL A 76 1.15 -8.45 12.07
CA VAL A 76 0.71 -7.97 10.76
C VAL A 76 -0.78 -8.20 10.57
N THR A 77 -1.33 -9.32 11.04
CA THR A 77 -2.77 -9.60 10.99
C THR A 77 -3.57 -8.59 11.82
N LYS A 78 -3.13 -8.30 13.06
CA LYS A 78 -3.76 -7.28 13.92
C LYS A 78 -3.74 -5.90 13.27
N TRP A 79 -2.59 -5.50 12.72
CA TRP A 79 -2.47 -4.24 11.98
C TRP A 79 -3.38 -4.21 10.75
N PHE A 80 -3.46 -5.30 9.98
CA PHE A 80 -4.27 -5.39 8.77
C PHE A 80 -5.77 -5.27 9.07
N VAL A 81 -6.25 -5.91 10.14
CA VAL A 81 -7.65 -5.79 10.58
C VAL A 81 -7.94 -4.34 11.02
N ALA A 82 -7.09 -3.76 11.87
CA ALA A 82 -7.24 -2.37 12.31
C ALA A 82 -7.22 -1.38 11.13
N MET A 83 -6.38 -1.63 10.12
CA MET A 83 -6.31 -0.83 8.90
C MET A 83 -7.57 -0.97 8.05
N THR A 84 -8.12 -2.18 7.97
CA THR A 84 -9.36 -2.47 7.23
C THR A 84 -10.52 -1.68 7.83
N ASP A 85 -10.61 -1.63 9.16
CA ASP A 85 -11.65 -0.89 9.86
C ASP A 85 -11.48 0.63 9.73
N LYS A 86 -10.24 1.13 9.78
CA LYS A 86 -9.94 2.58 9.74
C LYS A 86 -10.00 3.19 8.34
N SER A 87 -9.41 2.52 7.34
CA SER A 87 -9.14 3.08 6.01
C SER A 87 -9.89 2.35 4.89
N GLY A 88 -10.57 1.25 5.22
CA GLY A 88 -11.36 0.44 4.31
C GLY A 88 -10.59 -0.71 3.64
N PRO A 89 -11.32 -1.69 3.07
CA PRO A 89 -10.73 -2.94 2.57
C PRO A 89 -9.69 -2.77 1.45
N GLY A 90 -9.93 -1.83 0.54
CA GLY A 90 -9.04 -1.59 -0.61
C GLY A 90 -7.70 -0.97 -0.19
N ALA A 91 -7.73 -0.01 0.75
CA ALA A 91 -6.52 0.60 1.28
C ALA A 91 -5.69 -0.42 2.07
N ALA A 92 -6.33 -1.22 2.93
CA ALA A 92 -5.67 -2.27 3.69
C ALA A 92 -5.01 -3.31 2.76
N ASN A 93 -5.72 -3.78 1.72
CA ASN A 93 -5.15 -4.69 0.72
C ASN A 93 -3.92 -4.08 0.04
N ARG A 94 -3.99 -2.79 -0.34
CA ARG A 94 -2.87 -2.10 -0.98
C ARG A 94 -1.66 -1.97 -0.06
N CYS A 95 -1.87 -1.62 1.21
CA CYS A 95 -0.82 -1.56 2.21
C CYS A 95 -0.19 -2.93 2.47
N LEU A 96 -0.99 -4.00 2.52
CA LEU A 96 -0.49 -5.36 2.70
C LEU A 96 0.42 -5.79 1.54
N GLU A 97 0.06 -5.46 0.30
CA GLU A 97 0.91 -5.75 -0.88
C GLU A 97 2.25 -4.99 -0.85
N ILE A 98 2.21 -3.72 -0.43
CA ILE A 98 3.43 -2.93 -0.25
C ILE A 98 4.31 -3.55 0.83
N LEU A 99 3.74 -3.89 1.98
CA LEU A 99 4.47 -4.51 3.08
C LEU A 99 5.05 -5.88 2.67
N ARG A 100 4.28 -6.69 1.95
CA ARG A 100 4.73 -7.97 1.42
C ARG A 100 5.93 -7.82 0.49
N SER A 101 5.90 -6.85 -0.42
CA SER A 101 7.02 -6.57 -1.32
C SER A 101 8.26 -6.07 -0.57
N ALA A 102 8.08 -5.21 0.43
CA ALA A 102 9.17 -4.74 1.28
C ALA A 102 9.80 -5.92 2.04
N LEU A 103 9.00 -6.76 2.71
CA LEU A 103 9.52 -7.90 3.48
C LEU A 103 10.14 -8.99 2.61
N ASN A 104 9.71 -9.15 1.35
CA ASN A 104 10.44 -10.00 0.40
C ASN A 104 11.84 -9.45 0.10
N ASN A 105 11.99 -8.13 -0.06
CA ASN A 105 13.32 -7.52 -0.20
C ASN A 105 14.14 -7.68 1.07
N ALA A 106 13.51 -7.68 2.26
CA ALA A 106 14.20 -7.97 3.51
C ALA A 106 14.78 -9.40 3.56
N GLU A 107 14.08 -10.38 2.98
CA GLU A 107 14.60 -11.74 2.81
C GLU A 107 15.79 -11.75 1.83
N GLU A 108 15.64 -11.11 0.67
CA GLU A 108 16.71 -11.01 -0.34
C GLU A 108 17.97 -10.32 0.19
N TRP A 109 17.82 -9.33 1.06
CA TRP A 109 18.93 -8.60 1.67
C TRP A 109 19.50 -9.29 2.91
N GLY A 110 18.91 -10.42 3.32
CA GLY A 110 19.35 -11.22 4.45
C GLY A 110 19.03 -10.62 5.83
N TYR A 111 18.11 -9.65 5.90
CA TYR A 111 17.56 -9.16 7.16
C TYR A 111 16.55 -10.14 7.77
N ARG A 112 15.92 -10.97 6.94
CA ARG A 112 15.09 -12.10 7.37
C ARG A 112 15.62 -13.40 6.77
N VAL A 113 15.25 -14.50 7.41
CA VAL A 113 15.45 -15.83 6.83
C VAL A 113 14.51 -15.98 5.63
N GLU A 114 14.98 -16.63 4.57
CA GLU A 114 14.19 -16.88 3.37
C GLU A 114 12.87 -17.61 3.70
N ASN A 115 11.79 -17.25 3.01
CA ASN A 115 10.45 -17.84 3.18
C ASN A 115 9.87 -17.67 4.60
N THR A 116 10.22 -16.59 5.30
CA THR A 116 9.67 -16.27 6.64
C THR A 116 8.82 -15.00 6.66
N ASN A 117 8.45 -14.47 5.49
CA ASN A 117 7.64 -13.27 5.39
C ASN A 117 6.26 -13.48 6.06
N PRO A 118 5.94 -12.70 7.11
CA PRO A 118 4.70 -12.85 7.88
C PRO A 118 3.45 -12.48 7.06
N CYS A 119 3.60 -11.84 5.90
CA CYS A 119 2.47 -11.50 5.03
C CYS A 119 1.93 -12.69 4.23
N TYR A 120 2.65 -13.83 4.15
CA TYR A 120 2.22 -14.96 3.31
C TYR A 120 0.93 -15.63 3.79
N GLY A 121 0.69 -15.71 5.10
CA GLY A 121 -0.50 -16.34 5.68
C GLY A 121 -1.76 -15.45 5.65
N ILE A 122 -1.62 -14.16 5.34
CA ILE A 122 -2.69 -13.19 5.51
C ILE A 122 -3.59 -13.15 4.26
N ARG A 123 -4.85 -13.54 4.45
CA ARG A 123 -5.87 -13.48 3.40
C ARG A 123 -6.34 -12.04 3.20
N GLN A 124 -6.23 -11.56 1.96
CA GLN A 124 -6.75 -10.25 1.55
C GLN A 124 -8.26 -10.14 1.68
N ASN A 125 -8.72 -8.92 1.92
CA ASN A 125 -10.14 -8.60 1.88
C ASN A 125 -10.70 -8.78 0.47
N ARG A 126 -11.99 -9.09 0.36
CA ARG A 126 -12.67 -9.14 -0.94
C ARG A 126 -12.62 -7.77 -1.62
N ASN A 127 -11.98 -7.69 -2.78
CA ASN A 127 -12.00 -6.48 -3.60
C ASN A 127 -13.43 -6.22 -4.09
N ASN A 128 -14.00 -5.11 -3.67
CA ASN A 128 -15.27 -4.64 -4.19
C ASN A 128 -14.98 -3.54 -5.22
N HIS A 129 -14.97 -3.90 -6.50
CA HIS A 129 -14.77 -2.95 -7.60
C HIS A 129 -15.99 -2.04 -7.68
N ARG A 130 -15.90 -0.84 -7.07
CA ARG A 130 -16.95 0.18 -7.17
C ARG A 130 -16.85 0.93 -8.49
N ASN A 131 -17.10 0.24 -9.60
CA ASN A 131 -17.25 0.87 -10.91
C ASN A 131 -18.72 0.77 -11.34
N ARG A 132 -19.43 1.90 -11.36
CA ARG A 132 -20.73 2.02 -12.03
C ARG A 132 -20.50 2.70 -13.38
N PHE A 133 -21.06 2.14 -14.45
CA PHE A 133 -21.12 2.81 -15.73
C PHE A 133 -22.04 4.02 -15.65
N LEU A 134 -21.70 5.09 -16.37
CA LEU A 134 -22.66 6.17 -16.60
C LEU A 134 -23.89 5.57 -17.31
N SER A 135 -25.07 5.83 -16.76
CA SER A 135 -26.36 5.62 -17.45
C SER A 135 -26.47 6.56 -18.65
N ASP A 136 -27.30 6.20 -19.63
CA ASP A 136 -27.41 6.91 -20.93
C ASP A 136 -27.67 8.42 -20.81
N ASP A 137 -28.30 8.87 -19.72
CA ASP A 137 -28.59 10.29 -19.45
C ASP A 137 -27.46 11.06 -18.72
N GLU A 138 -26.53 10.35 -18.09
CA GLU A 138 -25.39 10.96 -17.39
C GLU A 138 -24.30 11.54 -18.32
N PRO A 139 -23.93 10.95 -19.49
CA PRO A 139 -22.96 11.55 -20.40
C PRO A 139 -23.48 12.84 -21.04
N ALA A 140 -24.80 12.94 -21.31
CA ALA A 140 -25.40 14.18 -21.81
C ALA A 140 -25.27 15.32 -20.79
N ARG A 141 -25.61 15.06 -19.52
CA ARG A 141 -25.46 16.03 -18.42
C ARG A 141 -24.00 16.43 -18.20
N LEU A 142 -23.09 15.46 -18.22
CA LEU A 142 -21.65 15.73 -18.15
C LEU A 142 -21.18 16.59 -19.33
N GLY A 143 -21.63 16.29 -20.54
CA GLY A 143 -21.32 17.03 -21.76
C GLY A 143 -21.73 18.50 -21.67
N THR A 144 -22.94 18.78 -21.18
CA THR A 144 -23.43 20.16 -21.00
C THR A 144 -22.58 20.94 -19.99
N VAL A 145 -22.23 20.34 -18.85
CA VAL A 145 -21.39 20.99 -17.83
C VAL A 145 -19.97 21.25 -18.36
N LEU A 146 -19.38 20.29 -19.07
CA LEU A 146 -18.06 20.44 -19.69
C LEU A 146 -18.05 21.52 -20.78
N ALA A 147 -19.12 21.65 -21.56
CA ALA A 147 -19.26 22.70 -22.57
C ALA A 147 -19.34 24.10 -21.95
N LYS A 148 -20.13 24.26 -20.88
CA LYS A 148 -20.21 25.53 -20.12
C LYS A 148 -18.87 25.93 -19.50
N ALA A 149 -18.16 24.97 -18.91
CA ALA A 149 -16.83 25.20 -18.34
C ALA A 149 -15.80 25.64 -19.39
N ARG A 150 -15.85 25.08 -20.61
CA ARG A 150 -14.97 25.49 -21.73
C ARG A 150 -15.32 26.87 -22.28
N ALA A 151 -16.58 27.27 -22.19
CA ALA A 151 -17.05 28.60 -22.60
C ALA A 151 -16.73 29.71 -21.58
N GLY A 152 -16.09 29.38 -20.45
CA GLY A 152 -15.71 30.37 -19.43
C GLY A 152 -16.84 30.80 -18.49
N GLU A 153 -18.00 30.15 -18.57
CA GLU A 153 -19.13 30.39 -17.66
C GLU A 153 -18.94 29.60 -16.36
N THR A 154 -17.94 29.99 -15.57
CA THR A 154 -17.82 29.51 -14.19
C THR A 154 -18.85 30.25 -13.34
N GLU A 155 -20.08 29.72 -13.27
CA GLU A 155 -21.03 30.17 -12.26
C GLU A 155 -20.45 29.83 -10.89
N GLN A 156 -20.00 30.88 -10.19
CA GLN A 156 -19.50 30.81 -8.82
C GLN A 156 -20.55 30.09 -7.96
N SER A 157 -20.13 29.00 -7.33
CA SER A 157 -20.91 28.26 -6.36
C SER A 157 -21.51 29.21 -5.33
N LYS A 158 -22.83 29.41 -5.36
CA LYS A 158 -23.58 30.06 -4.29
C LYS A 158 -23.32 29.25 -3.00
N PRO A 159 -22.88 29.87 -1.90
CA PRO A 159 -22.52 29.14 -0.69
C PRO A 159 -23.74 28.36 -0.16
N MET A 160 -23.50 27.08 0.14
CA MET A 160 -24.46 26.19 0.78
C MET A 160 -24.90 26.82 2.12
N PRO A 161 -26.21 27.00 2.38
CA PRO A 161 -26.66 27.55 3.66
C PRO A 161 -26.29 26.56 4.77
N ARG A 162 -25.56 27.03 5.77
CA ARG A 162 -25.27 26.28 7.00
C ARG A 162 -26.61 25.92 7.63
N ARG A 163 -26.88 24.62 7.80
CA ARG A 163 -28.01 24.15 8.61
C ARG A 163 -27.85 24.73 10.01
N SER A 164 -28.75 25.62 10.42
CA SER A 164 -28.90 26.00 11.82
C SER A 164 -29.47 24.78 12.55
N CYS A 165 -28.66 24.15 13.38
CA CYS A 165 -29.18 23.33 14.47
C CYS A 165 -29.87 24.28 15.44
N ASN A 166 -31.21 24.32 15.43
CA ASN A 166 -31.96 24.85 16.57
C ASN A 166 -32.04 23.74 17.61
N SER A 167 -31.29 23.92 18.69
CA SER A 167 -31.47 23.27 19.97
C SER A 167 -32.21 24.24 20.89
N SER A 168 -33.51 24.01 21.10
CA SER A 168 -34.29 24.24 22.33
C SER A 168 -35.74 23.88 22.07
#